data_AF-A0A2G0V720-F1
#
_entry.id   AF-A0A2G0V720-F1
#
_cell.length_a   1.000
_cell.length_b   1.000
_cell.length_c   1.000
_cell.angle_alpha   90.00
_cell.angle_beta   90.00
_cell.angle_gamma   90.00
#
_symmetry.space_group_name_H-M   'P 1'
#
loop_
_entity.id
_entity.type
_entity.pdbx_description
1 polymer ?
#
loop_
_entity_poly.entity_id
_entity_poly.type
_entity_poly.pdbx_seq_one_letter_code
_entity_poly.pdbx_strand_id
1 'polypeptide(L)'
;MTYDMSNYMPTSINYIQKLILKDLLINKYKLINTRFPPEPNGYLHIGHAKAIWLNFGIVETYKGICNLRFDDTNPTEEAIVYVKSIKKDIRWLGFKWNERTLYSSDYFDKLYMYAIGLIIKGLVYVDSLSQKDIKLYRGTLKRAGINSPYRNRDIKESLILYANMKDGKAFEGKACLRAKLTMSSPTISMRDPILYRVKYIKHYHTGNKWCIYPMYDFTHCISDAIEKITHSLCTLEFQDNKQLYSWLLANINIDIQPKQYEYSRLALEHNITSKRKLTILVKTHIVEDWNDPRIPTISGLRRKGYTGSSIREFCRCVNVTRQASNIELNVLEACIREELVVYTIRIMAVVNPIKLIIINISKTHIELIKITSHPTILEMGNRELVFSKELYIDKADFREVPHKQYKRLSLGKEVRLRNAYVIKADTIVKDIKKGLANIYCTYVPYTFNKAPIDNSPIYGVIHWVSSKGCIKAEFRIYDKLFNIKDPTASISFLNYISTKSLVIYIGLVEAYLLKISIGDRVQVEREGFFCVKAVCFSNITIILNRITTLNHSLRLPHIRTK
;
A
#
# COMPACT_ATOMS: atom_id res chain seq x y z
N MET A 1 21.76 8.15 -35.12
CA MET A 1 22.41 8.44 -33.82
C MET A 1 22.31 7.19 -32.96
N THR A 2 23.37 6.40 -32.95
CA THR A 2 23.54 5.23 -32.08
C THR A 2 23.77 5.73 -30.66
N TYR A 3 22.84 5.44 -29.75
CA TYR A 3 23.02 5.73 -28.33
C TYR A 3 24.00 4.70 -27.75
N ASP A 4 25.23 5.12 -27.47
CA ASP A 4 26.17 4.32 -26.69
C ASP A 4 25.73 4.31 -25.21
N MET A 5 24.98 3.27 -24.84
CA MET A 5 24.42 3.08 -23.49
C MET A 5 25.36 2.31 -22.55
N SER A 6 26.62 2.07 -22.93
CA SER A 6 27.60 1.33 -22.11
C SER A 6 27.91 2.04 -20.77
N ASN A 7 27.75 3.36 -20.69
CA ASN A 7 28.04 4.17 -19.49
C ASN A 7 26.86 4.41 -18.53
N TYR A 8 25.67 3.81 -18.78
CA TYR A 8 24.44 4.02 -17.99
C TYR A 8 23.83 2.71 -17.44
N MET A 9 24.64 1.74 -17.03
CA MET A 9 24.13 0.55 -16.34
C MET A 9 24.12 0.80 -14.82
N PRO A 10 22.98 1.16 -14.19
CA PRO A 10 22.87 1.14 -12.74
C PRO A 10 23.18 -0.27 -12.23
N THR A 11 24.02 -0.35 -11.19
CA THR A 11 24.69 -1.57 -10.70
C THR A 11 23.76 -2.66 -10.13
N SER A 12 22.43 -2.54 -10.26
CA SER A 12 21.49 -3.64 -9.99
C SER A 12 20.16 -3.52 -10.74
N ILE A 13 20.17 -3.67 -12.07
CA ILE A 13 18.92 -3.80 -12.84
C ILE A 13 18.26 -5.19 -12.66
N ASN A 14 16.93 -5.22 -12.58
CA ASN A 14 16.16 -6.45 -12.41
C ASN A 14 16.09 -7.28 -13.71
N TYR A 15 15.64 -8.55 -13.63
CA TYR A 15 15.65 -9.45 -14.80
C TYR A 15 14.70 -8.98 -15.92
N ILE A 16 13.59 -8.30 -15.60
CA ILE A 16 12.68 -7.75 -16.61
C ILE A 16 13.36 -6.60 -17.36
N GLN A 17 14.07 -5.72 -16.65
CA GLN A 17 14.87 -4.67 -17.27
C GLN A 17 15.97 -5.24 -18.18
N LYS A 18 16.63 -6.34 -17.77
CA LYS A 18 17.59 -7.05 -18.63
C LYS A 18 16.94 -7.57 -19.93
N LEU A 19 15.72 -8.11 -19.85
CA LEU A 19 14.97 -8.57 -21.01
C LEU A 19 14.59 -7.40 -21.95
N ILE A 20 14.14 -6.29 -21.39
CA ILE A 20 13.80 -5.09 -22.15
C ILE A 20 15.03 -4.52 -22.85
N LEU A 21 16.16 -4.43 -22.16
CA LEU A 21 17.42 -3.98 -22.74
C LEU A 21 17.85 -4.88 -23.90
N LYS A 22 17.73 -6.20 -23.76
CA LYS A 22 18.01 -7.13 -24.87
C LYS A 22 17.11 -6.87 -26.07
N ASP A 23 15.81 -6.69 -25.86
CA ASP A 23 14.85 -6.41 -26.93
C ASP A 23 15.10 -5.03 -27.60
N LEU A 24 15.55 -4.02 -26.83
CA LEU A 24 15.94 -2.71 -27.35
C LEU A 24 17.24 -2.76 -28.17
N LEU A 25 18.25 -3.52 -27.72
CA LEU A 25 19.54 -3.65 -28.41
C LEU A 25 19.40 -4.26 -29.82
N ILE A 26 18.43 -5.15 -30.01
CA ILE A 26 18.13 -5.76 -31.31
C ILE A 26 17.04 -4.99 -32.09
N ASN A 27 16.66 -3.79 -31.64
CA ASN A 27 15.62 -2.95 -32.25
C ASN A 27 14.27 -3.67 -32.48
N LYS A 28 13.93 -4.63 -31.61
CA LYS A 28 12.70 -5.43 -31.76
C LYS A 28 11.43 -4.59 -31.60
N TYR A 29 11.49 -3.55 -30.78
CA TYR A 29 10.37 -2.64 -30.56
C TYR A 29 10.86 -1.20 -30.71
N LYS A 30 10.10 -0.38 -31.46
CA LYS A 30 10.37 1.06 -31.60
C LYS A 30 10.09 1.83 -30.30
N LEU A 31 9.15 1.35 -29.50
CA LEU A 31 8.70 1.97 -28.26
C LEU A 31 8.31 0.88 -27.25
N ILE A 32 8.74 1.03 -26.00
CA ILE A 32 8.29 0.14 -24.92
C ILE A 32 6.88 0.54 -24.50
N ASN A 33 5.97 -0.42 -24.49
CA ASN A 33 4.58 -0.22 -24.11
C ASN A 33 4.19 -1.26 -23.05
N THR A 34 3.78 -0.79 -21.89
CA THR A 34 3.34 -1.62 -20.76
C THR A 34 1.93 -1.22 -20.33
N ARG A 35 1.35 -1.95 -19.38
CA ARG A 35 0.06 -1.60 -18.81
C ARG A 35 -0.04 -2.02 -17.36
N PHE A 36 -0.79 -1.23 -16.59
CA PHE A 36 -1.34 -1.64 -15.31
C PHE A 36 -2.83 -1.98 -15.50
N PRO A 37 -3.23 -3.28 -15.44
CA PRO A 37 -4.58 -3.72 -15.75
C PRO A 37 -5.39 -4.17 -14.51
N PRO A 38 -5.72 -3.30 -13.53
CA PRO A 38 -6.48 -3.73 -12.35
C PRO A 38 -7.95 -4.01 -12.67
N GLU A 39 -8.50 -5.06 -12.07
CA GLU A 39 -9.95 -5.24 -11.96
C GLU A 39 -10.54 -4.18 -11.00
N PRO A 40 -11.63 -3.48 -11.38
CA PRO A 40 -12.27 -2.46 -10.55
C PRO A 40 -13.23 -3.07 -9.52
N ASN A 41 -12.80 -4.07 -8.75
CA ASN A 41 -13.58 -4.78 -7.71
C ASN A 41 -13.04 -4.57 -6.28
N GLY A 42 -12.12 -3.63 -6.08
CA GLY A 42 -11.54 -3.37 -4.78
C GLY A 42 -10.53 -2.22 -4.78
N TYR A 43 -10.14 -1.78 -3.59
CA TYR A 43 -9.11 -0.77 -3.42
C TYR A 43 -7.72 -1.34 -3.68
N LEU A 44 -6.79 -0.49 -4.13
CA LEU A 44 -5.40 -0.88 -4.28
C LEU A 44 -4.74 -1.11 -2.92
N HIS A 45 -3.74 -1.97 -2.91
CA HIS A 45 -2.92 -2.29 -1.75
C HIS A 45 -1.44 -2.28 -2.10
N ILE A 46 -0.56 -2.42 -1.12
CA ILE A 46 0.89 -2.33 -1.29
C ILE A 46 1.42 -3.28 -2.37
N GLY A 47 0.83 -4.47 -2.54
CA GLY A 47 1.16 -5.36 -3.66
C GLY A 47 0.89 -4.77 -5.05
N HIS A 48 -0.17 -3.97 -5.20
CA HIS A 48 -0.42 -3.23 -6.42
C HIS A 48 0.57 -2.08 -6.62
N ALA A 49 1.09 -1.46 -5.56
CA ALA A 49 2.15 -0.45 -5.69
C ALA A 49 3.41 -1.03 -6.37
N LYS A 50 3.80 -2.28 -6.07
CA LYS A 50 4.91 -2.96 -6.78
C LYS A 50 4.62 -3.08 -8.28
N ALA A 51 3.40 -3.49 -8.64
CA ALA A 51 2.99 -3.62 -10.04
C ALA A 51 2.96 -2.29 -10.78
N ILE A 52 2.44 -1.24 -10.13
CA ILE A 52 2.42 0.14 -10.64
C ILE A 52 3.85 0.63 -10.83
N TRP A 53 4.66 0.59 -9.77
CA TRP A 53 6.06 1.02 -9.80
C TRP A 53 6.85 0.33 -10.91
N LEU A 54 6.64 -0.98 -11.12
CA LEU A 54 7.29 -1.71 -12.19
C LEU A 54 6.85 -1.26 -13.58
N ASN A 55 5.54 -1.26 -13.87
CA ASN A 55 5.04 -0.94 -15.21
C ASN A 55 5.30 0.52 -15.58
N PHE A 56 4.99 1.46 -14.69
CA PHE A 56 5.20 2.88 -14.92
C PHE A 56 6.69 3.26 -14.86
N GLY A 57 7.47 2.70 -13.93
CA GLY A 57 8.90 2.99 -13.83
C GLY A 57 9.73 2.49 -15.00
N ILE A 58 9.34 1.36 -15.61
CA ILE A 58 9.95 0.87 -16.86
C ILE A 58 9.82 1.93 -17.96
N VAL A 59 8.63 2.50 -18.15
CA VAL A 59 8.40 3.41 -19.26
C VAL A 59 9.01 4.79 -19.02
N GLU A 60 9.11 5.23 -17.76
CA GLU A 60 9.89 6.42 -17.41
C GLU A 60 11.38 6.25 -17.75
N THR A 61 11.94 5.06 -17.48
CA THR A 61 13.35 4.75 -17.76
C THR A 61 13.64 4.67 -19.26
N TYR A 62 12.77 4.02 -20.03
CA TYR A 62 12.98 3.74 -21.46
C TYR A 62 12.16 4.64 -22.39
N LYS A 63 11.63 5.77 -21.88
CA LYS A 63 10.81 6.75 -22.63
C LYS A 63 9.66 6.11 -23.41
N GLY A 64 8.96 5.17 -22.76
CA GLY A 64 7.85 4.40 -23.30
C GLY A 64 6.46 4.95 -22.93
N ILE A 65 5.42 4.13 -23.11
CA ILE A 65 4.05 4.42 -22.70
C ILE A 65 3.55 3.35 -21.72
N CYS A 66 2.86 3.76 -20.66
CA CYS A 66 2.13 2.84 -19.79
C CYS A 66 0.63 3.14 -19.82
N ASN A 67 -0.15 2.15 -20.24
CA ASN A 67 -1.61 2.23 -20.23
C ASN A 67 -2.17 1.94 -18.84
N LEU A 68 -3.21 2.68 -18.44
CA LEU A 68 -4.12 2.26 -17.39
C LEU A 68 -5.34 1.63 -18.04
N ARG A 69 -5.50 0.32 -17.85
CA ARG A 69 -6.67 -0.43 -18.32
C ARG A 69 -7.46 -0.98 -17.15
N PHE A 70 -8.76 -0.78 -17.14
CA PHE A 70 -9.60 -1.55 -16.24
C PHE A 70 -9.92 -2.90 -16.90
N ASP A 71 -9.56 -4.00 -16.22
CA ASP A 71 -9.97 -5.34 -16.64
C ASP A 71 -11.38 -5.59 -16.12
N ASP A 72 -12.34 -4.99 -16.81
CA ASP A 72 -13.75 -4.93 -16.45
C ASP A 72 -14.57 -5.97 -17.21
N THR A 73 -14.29 -7.24 -16.96
CA THR A 73 -14.94 -8.37 -17.65
C THR A 73 -15.95 -9.09 -16.76
N ASN A 74 -16.05 -8.73 -15.48
CA ASN A 74 -16.94 -9.35 -14.51
C ASN A 74 -17.93 -8.33 -13.91
N PRO A 75 -19.15 -8.20 -14.47
CA PRO A 75 -20.12 -7.19 -14.05
C PRO A 75 -20.64 -7.37 -12.60
N THR A 76 -20.35 -8.48 -11.93
CA THR A 76 -20.89 -8.80 -10.59
C THR A 76 -20.19 -8.04 -9.46
N GLU A 77 -18.89 -7.82 -9.55
CA GLU A 77 -18.08 -7.31 -8.43
C GLU A 77 -17.52 -5.91 -8.68
N GLU A 78 -17.72 -5.38 -9.88
CA GLU A 78 -17.08 -4.17 -10.37
C GLU A 78 -17.94 -2.93 -10.15
N ALA A 79 -17.29 -1.84 -9.74
CA ALA A 79 -18.01 -0.60 -9.46
C ALA A 79 -17.19 0.66 -9.78
N ILE A 80 -17.89 1.72 -10.20
CA ILE A 80 -17.30 3.01 -10.57
C ILE A 80 -16.52 3.66 -9.41
N VAL A 81 -16.88 3.37 -8.16
CA VAL A 81 -16.16 3.85 -6.97
C VAL A 81 -14.71 3.35 -6.94
N TYR A 82 -14.48 2.10 -7.35
CA TYR A 82 -13.13 1.52 -7.41
C TYR A 82 -12.32 2.12 -8.56
N VAL A 83 -12.93 2.36 -9.72
CA VAL A 83 -12.29 3.09 -10.84
C VAL A 83 -11.76 4.45 -10.38
N LYS A 84 -12.60 5.22 -9.67
CA LYS A 84 -12.21 6.54 -9.13
C LYS A 84 -11.08 6.42 -8.11
N SER A 85 -11.15 5.45 -7.19
CA SER A 85 -10.12 5.25 -6.17
C SER A 85 -8.79 4.82 -6.78
N ILE A 86 -8.78 3.87 -7.71
CA ILE A 86 -7.59 3.37 -8.39
C ILE A 86 -6.86 4.51 -9.10
N LYS A 87 -7.59 5.35 -9.87
CA LYS A 87 -7.04 6.54 -10.52
C LYS A 87 -6.42 7.52 -9.51
N LYS A 88 -7.10 7.76 -8.39
CA LYS A 88 -6.60 8.62 -7.30
C LYS A 88 -5.31 8.08 -6.70
N ASP A 89 -5.25 6.77 -6.46
CA ASP A 89 -4.10 6.11 -5.84
C ASP A 89 -2.87 6.10 -6.76
N ILE A 90 -3.05 5.85 -8.07
CA ILE A 90 -1.95 5.93 -9.05
C ILE A 90 -1.35 7.34 -9.11
N ARG A 91 -2.21 8.38 -9.20
CA ARG A 91 -1.76 9.79 -9.20
C ARG A 91 -1.06 10.16 -7.90
N TRP A 92 -1.59 9.70 -6.77
CA TRP A 92 -0.99 9.94 -5.46
C TRP A 92 0.38 9.26 -5.30
N LEU A 93 0.58 8.10 -5.93
CA LEU A 93 1.89 7.44 -6.04
C LEU A 93 2.84 8.19 -6.99
N GLY A 94 2.43 9.28 -7.62
CA GLY A 94 3.26 10.12 -8.49
C GLY A 94 3.32 9.68 -9.95
N PHE A 95 2.57 8.65 -10.34
CA PHE A 95 2.58 8.14 -11.70
C PHE A 95 1.46 8.75 -12.54
N LYS A 96 1.73 8.85 -13.85
CA LYS A 96 0.75 9.25 -14.87
C LYS A 96 0.68 8.15 -15.91
N TRP A 97 -0.54 7.84 -16.34
CA TRP A 97 -0.77 6.98 -17.50
C TRP A 97 -1.02 7.83 -18.74
N ASN A 98 -1.03 7.17 -19.91
CA ASN A 98 -1.40 7.80 -21.17
C ASN A 98 -2.75 8.53 -21.09
N GLU A 99 -2.99 9.53 -21.93
CA GLU A 99 -4.13 10.46 -21.77
C GLU A 99 -5.50 9.75 -21.63
N ARG A 100 -5.69 8.64 -22.33
CA ARG A 100 -6.92 7.85 -22.28
C ARG A 100 -6.84 6.70 -21.27
N THR A 101 -7.79 6.65 -20.34
CA THR A 101 -8.10 5.42 -19.59
C THR A 101 -8.78 4.42 -20.52
N LEU A 102 -8.31 3.19 -20.50
CA LEU A 102 -8.84 2.09 -21.31
C LEU A 102 -9.71 1.16 -20.46
N TYR A 103 -10.66 0.50 -21.10
CA TYR A 103 -11.52 -0.51 -20.50
C TYR A 103 -11.49 -1.75 -21.38
N SER A 104 -11.39 -2.93 -20.80
CA SER A 104 -11.47 -4.17 -21.58
C SER A 104 -12.84 -4.34 -22.22
N SER A 105 -13.87 -3.77 -21.59
CA SER A 105 -15.23 -3.67 -22.14
C SER A 105 -15.35 -2.82 -23.41
N ASP A 106 -14.41 -1.89 -23.69
CA ASP A 106 -14.31 -1.20 -24.98
C ASP A 106 -14.02 -2.18 -26.13
N TYR A 107 -13.50 -3.37 -25.82
CA TYR A 107 -13.08 -4.37 -26.79
C TYR A 107 -14.07 -5.52 -26.95
N PHE A 108 -15.23 -5.51 -26.26
CA PHE A 108 -16.19 -6.62 -26.32
C PHE A 108 -16.66 -6.93 -27.75
N ASP A 109 -16.89 -5.91 -28.60
CA ASP A 109 -17.25 -6.14 -30.00
C ASP A 109 -16.12 -6.87 -30.77
N LYS A 110 -14.86 -6.45 -30.58
CA LYS A 110 -13.70 -7.10 -31.20
C LYS A 110 -13.48 -8.52 -30.67
N LEU A 111 -13.60 -8.70 -29.36
CA LEU A 111 -13.49 -10.01 -28.71
C LEU A 111 -14.57 -10.97 -29.24
N TYR A 112 -15.79 -10.49 -29.44
CA TYR A 112 -16.87 -11.28 -30.02
C TYR A 112 -16.54 -11.72 -31.46
N MET A 113 -16.00 -10.81 -32.29
CA MET A 113 -15.59 -11.13 -33.66
C MET A 113 -14.40 -12.10 -33.71
N TYR A 114 -13.41 -11.97 -32.82
CA TYR A 114 -12.33 -12.95 -32.72
C TYR A 114 -12.83 -14.33 -32.32
N ALA A 115 -13.81 -14.41 -31.40
CA ALA A 115 -14.45 -15.66 -31.05
C ALA A 115 -15.15 -16.30 -32.25
N ILE A 116 -15.88 -15.53 -33.08
CA ILE A 116 -16.45 -16.01 -34.34
C ILE A 116 -15.38 -16.58 -35.26
N GLY A 117 -14.27 -15.85 -35.47
CA GLY A 117 -13.16 -16.32 -36.31
C GLY A 117 -12.57 -17.64 -35.81
N LEU A 118 -12.46 -17.84 -34.50
CA LEU A 118 -11.99 -19.10 -33.92
C LEU A 118 -13.01 -20.24 -34.05
N ILE A 119 -14.31 -19.96 -33.98
CA ILE A 119 -15.37 -20.96 -34.25
C ILE A 119 -15.29 -21.41 -35.72
N ILE A 120 -15.13 -20.48 -36.67
CA ILE A 120 -15.00 -20.79 -38.10
C ILE A 120 -13.76 -21.67 -38.37
N LYS A 121 -12.67 -21.45 -37.63
CA LYS A 121 -11.47 -22.31 -37.69
C LYS A 121 -11.64 -23.66 -36.99
N GLY A 122 -12.79 -23.93 -36.37
CA GLY A 122 -13.04 -25.16 -35.60
C GLY A 122 -12.27 -25.26 -34.28
N LEU A 123 -11.62 -24.18 -33.85
CA LEU A 123 -10.75 -24.12 -32.66
C LEU A 123 -11.50 -23.80 -31.37
N VAL A 124 -12.78 -23.48 -31.47
CA VAL A 124 -13.66 -23.12 -30.35
C VAL A 124 -15.04 -23.71 -30.62
N TYR A 125 -15.76 -24.11 -29.58
CA TYR A 125 -17.10 -24.69 -29.68
C TYR A 125 -18.01 -24.23 -28.52
N VAL A 126 -19.33 -24.33 -28.71
CA VAL A 126 -20.30 -24.09 -27.63
C VAL A 126 -20.53 -25.38 -26.85
N ASP A 127 -20.23 -25.33 -25.54
CA ASP A 127 -20.43 -26.43 -24.62
C ASP A 127 -21.72 -26.20 -23.81
N SER A 128 -22.54 -27.26 -23.71
CA SER A 128 -23.81 -27.25 -22.96
C SER A 128 -23.76 -28.12 -21.70
N LEU A 129 -22.58 -28.62 -21.33
CA LEU A 129 -22.38 -29.23 -20.02
C LEU A 129 -22.70 -28.23 -18.90
N SER A 130 -23.24 -28.74 -17.80
CA SER A 130 -23.40 -27.94 -16.58
C SER A 130 -22.04 -27.54 -16.02
N GLN A 131 -21.97 -26.48 -15.21
CA GLN A 131 -20.70 -26.10 -14.55
C GLN A 131 -20.10 -27.24 -13.70
N LYS A 132 -20.96 -28.05 -13.07
CA LYS A 132 -20.55 -29.23 -12.30
C LYS A 132 -19.89 -30.28 -13.21
N ASP A 133 -20.49 -30.54 -14.36
CA ASP A 133 -19.97 -31.52 -15.31
C ASP A 133 -18.71 -31.01 -16.01
N ILE A 134 -18.62 -29.73 -16.36
CA ILE A 134 -17.37 -29.14 -16.88
C ILE A 134 -16.22 -29.39 -15.89
N LYS A 135 -16.45 -29.21 -14.58
CA LYS A 135 -15.43 -29.48 -13.55
C LYS A 135 -15.07 -30.97 -13.49
N LEU A 136 -16.05 -31.86 -13.59
CA LEU A 136 -15.84 -33.32 -13.61
C LEU A 136 -15.02 -33.74 -14.85
N TYR A 137 -15.43 -33.28 -16.03
CA TYR A 137 -14.82 -33.59 -17.33
C TYR A 137 -13.43 -32.99 -17.47
N ARG A 138 -13.12 -31.88 -16.78
CA ARG A 138 -11.77 -31.29 -16.74
C ARG A 138 -10.74 -32.21 -16.09
N GLY A 139 -11.16 -33.14 -15.24
CA GLY A 139 -10.27 -34.01 -14.48
C GLY A 139 -9.55 -33.28 -13.35
N THR A 140 -8.40 -33.80 -12.94
CA THR A 140 -7.59 -33.24 -11.83
C THR A 140 -6.12 -33.14 -12.24
N LEU A 141 -5.25 -32.68 -11.33
CA LEU A 141 -3.80 -32.71 -11.54
C LEU A 141 -3.26 -34.14 -11.75
N LYS A 142 -3.96 -35.16 -11.25
CA LYS A 142 -3.56 -36.57 -11.35
C LYS A 142 -4.32 -37.35 -12.43
N ARG A 143 -5.48 -36.86 -12.87
CA ARG A 143 -6.36 -37.53 -13.83
C ARG A 143 -6.59 -36.64 -15.03
N ALA A 144 -6.35 -37.18 -16.23
CA ALA A 144 -6.63 -36.50 -17.49
C ALA A 144 -8.11 -36.09 -17.59
N GLY A 145 -8.38 -35.01 -18.32
CA GLY A 145 -9.74 -34.64 -18.68
C GLY A 145 -10.28 -35.50 -19.81
N ILE A 146 -11.61 -35.49 -19.96
CA ILE A 146 -12.36 -36.17 -21.01
C ILE A 146 -13.08 -35.13 -21.88
N ASN A 147 -13.19 -35.43 -23.17
CA ASN A 147 -13.86 -34.53 -24.12
C ASN A 147 -15.34 -34.37 -23.74
N SER A 148 -15.84 -33.13 -23.82
CA SER A 148 -17.29 -32.87 -23.74
C SER A 148 -18.01 -33.62 -24.87
N PRO A 149 -19.21 -34.17 -24.65
CA PRO A 149 -20.02 -34.73 -25.74
C PRO A 149 -20.35 -33.67 -26.82
N TYR A 150 -20.29 -32.38 -26.47
CA TYR A 150 -20.54 -31.26 -27.37
C TYR A 150 -19.29 -30.75 -28.10
N ARG A 151 -18.13 -31.39 -27.90
CA ARG A 151 -16.84 -30.90 -28.41
C ARG A 151 -16.74 -30.88 -29.94
N ASN A 152 -17.43 -31.81 -30.59
CA ASN A 152 -17.39 -31.99 -32.05
C ASN A 152 -18.67 -31.49 -32.74
N ARG A 153 -19.39 -30.53 -32.13
CA ARG A 153 -20.50 -29.84 -32.81
C ARG A 153 -20.06 -29.27 -34.15
N ASP A 154 -21.00 -29.21 -35.08
CA ASP A 154 -20.78 -28.55 -36.36
C ASP A 154 -20.47 -27.04 -36.16
N ILE A 155 -19.70 -26.48 -37.09
CA ILE A 155 -19.31 -25.07 -37.06
C ILE A 155 -20.55 -24.17 -37.16
N LYS A 156 -21.50 -24.49 -38.05
CA LYS A 156 -22.73 -23.69 -38.23
C LYS A 156 -23.59 -23.74 -36.98
N GLU A 157 -23.71 -24.93 -36.39
CA GLU A 157 -24.43 -25.11 -35.12
C GLU A 157 -23.80 -24.26 -34.00
N SER A 158 -22.48 -24.29 -33.87
CA SER A 158 -21.76 -23.48 -32.86
C SER A 158 -21.94 -21.97 -33.07
N LEU A 159 -21.96 -21.51 -34.32
CA LEU A 159 -22.22 -20.09 -34.65
C LEU A 159 -23.63 -19.66 -34.24
N ILE A 160 -24.65 -20.48 -34.54
CA ILE A 160 -26.04 -20.20 -34.17
C ILE A 160 -26.20 -20.17 -32.64
N LEU A 161 -25.63 -21.15 -31.94
CA LEU A 161 -25.69 -21.22 -30.49
C LEU A 161 -24.98 -20.04 -29.83
N TYR A 162 -23.81 -19.64 -30.34
CA TYR A 162 -23.08 -18.50 -29.81
C TYR A 162 -23.82 -17.17 -30.05
N ALA A 163 -24.45 -16.99 -31.21
CA ALA A 163 -25.33 -15.86 -31.46
C ALA A 163 -26.54 -15.86 -30.50
N ASN A 164 -27.19 -17.00 -30.30
CA ASN A 164 -28.27 -17.15 -29.34
C ASN A 164 -27.85 -16.83 -27.90
N MET A 165 -26.62 -17.18 -27.51
CA MET A 165 -26.06 -16.77 -26.22
C MET A 165 -25.97 -15.25 -26.11
N LYS A 166 -25.49 -14.55 -27.16
CA LYS A 166 -25.41 -13.08 -27.20
C LYS A 166 -26.80 -12.41 -27.19
N ASP A 167 -27.77 -13.00 -27.88
CA ASP A 167 -29.14 -12.51 -28.00
C ASP A 167 -30.00 -12.77 -26.74
N GLY A 168 -29.42 -13.34 -25.69
CA GLY A 168 -30.12 -13.60 -24.42
C GLY A 168 -31.10 -14.78 -24.47
N LYS A 169 -30.92 -15.71 -25.42
CA LYS A 169 -31.77 -16.92 -25.56
C LYS A 169 -31.24 -18.12 -24.77
N ALA A 170 -30.05 -18.01 -24.16
CA ALA A 170 -29.42 -19.10 -23.41
C ALA A 170 -29.53 -18.88 -21.89
N PHE A 171 -29.84 -19.92 -21.12
CA PHE A 171 -29.85 -19.80 -19.65
C PHE A 171 -28.44 -19.71 -19.06
N GLU A 172 -28.29 -18.98 -17.95
CA GLU A 172 -27.00 -18.93 -17.23
C GLU A 172 -26.52 -20.32 -16.82
N GLY A 173 -25.22 -20.57 -17.02
CA GLY A 173 -24.60 -21.86 -16.67
C GLY A 173 -25.05 -23.06 -17.52
N LYS A 174 -25.89 -22.86 -18.54
CA LYS A 174 -26.33 -23.90 -19.49
C LYS A 174 -25.63 -23.85 -20.84
N ALA A 175 -24.92 -22.76 -21.14
CA ALA A 175 -24.09 -22.63 -22.33
C ALA A 175 -22.85 -21.80 -22.03
N CYS A 176 -21.70 -22.23 -22.56
CA CYS A 176 -20.47 -21.46 -22.54
C CYS A 176 -19.65 -21.72 -23.80
N LEU A 177 -18.81 -20.76 -24.17
CA LEU A 177 -17.89 -20.93 -25.30
C LEU A 177 -16.56 -21.47 -24.77
N ARG A 178 -16.02 -22.53 -25.35
CA ARG A 178 -14.75 -23.16 -24.91
C ARG A 178 -13.75 -23.27 -26.04
N ALA A 179 -12.48 -23.03 -25.75
CA ALA A 179 -11.39 -23.37 -26.67
C ALA A 179 -11.30 -24.90 -26.84
N LYS A 180 -10.91 -25.34 -28.02
CA LYS A 180 -10.70 -26.75 -28.38
C LYS A 180 -9.20 -27.03 -28.38
N LEU A 181 -8.68 -27.47 -27.25
CA LEU A 181 -7.27 -27.71 -26.98
C LEU A 181 -7.02 -29.20 -26.70
N THR A 182 -6.35 -29.54 -25.60
CA THR A 182 -5.98 -30.91 -25.26
C THR A 182 -6.47 -31.24 -23.85
N MET A 183 -7.56 -32.01 -23.76
CA MET A 183 -8.16 -32.40 -22.48
C MET A 183 -7.24 -33.25 -21.59
N SER A 184 -6.26 -33.94 -22.18
CA SER A 184 -5.22 -34.69 -21.46
C SER A 184 -3.99 -33.86 -21.08
N SER A 185 -3.97 -32.54 -21.35
CA SER A 185 -2.81 -31.69 -21.03
C SER A 185 -2.44 -31.75 -19.55
N PRO A 186 -1.14 -31.77 -19.19
CA PRO A 186 -0.72 -31.64 -17.79
C PRO A 186 -1.10 -30.26 -17.23
N THR A 187 -1.15 -29.23 -18.08
CA THR A 187 -1.56 -27.88 -17.71
C THR A 187 -3.08 -27.74 -17.75
N ILE A 188 -3.70 -27.48 -16.59
CA ILE A 188 -5.18 -27.37 -16.48
C ILE A 188 -5.74 -26.25 -17.35
N SER A 189 -5.03 -25.12 -17.49
CA SER A 189 -5.44 -23.99 -18.33
C SER A 189 -5.61 -24.37 -19.81
N MET A 190 -4.97 -25.46 -20.26
CA MET A 190 -5.03 -25.96 -21.64
C MET A 190 -6.10 -27.04 -21.85
N ARG A 191 -6.91 -27.34 -20.82
CA ARG A 191 -8.01 -28.33 -20.91
C ARG A 191 -9.32 -27.65 -21.28
N ASP A 192 -9.44 -27.30 -22.57
CA ASP A 192 -10.58 -26.61 -23.17
C ASP A 192 -11.11 -25.47 -22.26
N PRO A 193 -10.33 -24.42 -21.98
CA PRO A 193 -10.75 -23.34 -21.09
C PRO A 193 -11.99 -22.62 -21.62
N ILE A 194 -12.81 -22.11 -20.71
CA ILE A 194 -13.97 -21.28 -21.05
C ILE A 194 -13.46 -19.92 -21.53
N LEU A 195 -13.99 -19.44 -22.66
CA LEU A 195 -13.70 -18.14 -23.25
C LEU A 195 -14.85 -17.15 -23.06
N TYR A 196 -16.11 -17.61 -23.04
CA TYR A 196 -17.29 -16.79 -22.73
C TYR A 196 -18.26 -17.53 -21.82
N ARG A 197 -18.95 -16.78 -20.96
CA ARG A 197 -20.05 -17.24 -20.10
C ARG A 197 -21.27 -16.34 -20.26
N VAL A 198 -22.47 -16.90 -20.08
CA VAL A 198 -23.72 -16.14 -19.98
C VAL A 198 -23.87 -15.59 -18.56
N LYS A 199 -24.20 -14.30 -18.44
CA LYS A 199 -24.62 -13.61 -17.20
C LYS A 199 -25.58 -12.47 -17.56
N TYR A 200 -26.77 -12.44 -16.97
CA TYR A 200 -27.78 -11.38 -17.11
C TYR A 200 -27.61 -10.32 -16.02
N ILE A 201 -26.46 -9.66 -16.01
CA ILE A 201 -26.13 -8.59 -15.07
C ILE A 201 -25.75 -7.34 -15.87
N LYS A 202 -26.27 -6.18 -15.45
CA LYS A 202 -25.91 -4.89 -16.02
C LYS A 202 -24.42 -4.60 -15.80
N HIS A 203 -23.69 -4.33 -16.87
CA HIS A 203 -22.31 -3.87 -16.78
C HIS A 203 -22.26 -2.40 -16.39
N TYR A 204 -21.37 -2.01 -15.47
CA TYR A 204 -21.27 -0.61 -15.03
C TYR A 204 -20.83 0.35 -16.16
N HIS A 205 -20.10 -0.16 -17.17
CA HIS A 205 -19.60 0.60 -18.32
C HIS A 205 -20.44 0.45 -19.59
N THR A 206 -20.90 -0.76 -19.95
CA THR A 206 -21.59 -1.05 -21.23
C THR A 206 -23.10 -1.26 -21.05
N GLY A 207 -23.63 -1.08 -19.84
CA GLY A 207 -25.05 -1.22 -19.54
C GLY A 207 -25.57 -2.63 -19.79
N ASN A 208 -26.69 -2.74 -20.50
CA ASN A 208 -27.34 -4.01 -20.83
C ASN A 208 -27.03 -4.49 -22.27
N LYS A 209 -26.02 -3.91 -22.93
CA LYS A 209 -25.65 -4.29 -24.32
C LYS A 209 -25.22 -5.76 -24.42
N TRP A 210 -24.69 -6.33 -23.34
CA TRP A 210 -24.13 -7.67 -23.30
C TRP A 210 -24.76 -8.52 -22.20
N CYS A 211 -25.09 -9.76 -22.54
CA CYS A 211 -25.45 -10.82 -21.59
C CYS A 211 -24.48 -12.00 -21.62
N ILE A 212 -23.44 -11.91 -22.46
CA ILE A 212 -22.28 -12.80 -22.46
C ILE A 212 -21.03 -11.99 -22.16
N TYR A 213 -20.17 -12.54 -21.32
CA TYR A 213 -18.96 -11.86 -20.88
C TYR A 213 -17.74 -12.74 -21.15
N PRO A 214 -16.67 -12.17 -21.74
CA PRO A 214 -15.45 -12.91 -22.00
C PRO A 214 -14.74 -13.24 -20.68
N MET A 215 -13.97 -14.32 -20.68
CA MET A 215 -13.14 -14.72 -19.56
C MET A 215 -11.81 -13.97 -19.57
N TYR A 216 -11.13 -13.92 -18.41
CA TYR A 216 -9.84 -13.25 -18.23
C TYR A 216 -8.83 -13.63 -19.31
N ASP A 217 -8.56 -14.93 -19.49
CA ASP A 217 -7.53 -15.39 -20.44
C ASP A 217 -7.79 -14.97 -21.89
N PHE A 218 -9.06 -14.96 -22.31
CA PHE A 218 -9.45 -14.55 -23.66
C PHE A 218 -9.31 -13.04 -23.85
N THR A 219 -9.72 -12.28 -22.84
CA THR A 219 -9.72 -10.82 -22.87
C THR A 219 -8.29 -10.30 -22.79
N HIS A 220 -7.51 -10.79 -21.84
CA HIS A 220 -6.26 -10.16 -21.42
C HIS A 220 -5.21 -10.08 -22.54
N CYS A 221 -4.99 -11.18 -23.26
CA CYS A 221 -4.02 -11.22 -24.35
C CYS A 221 -4.47 -10.39 -25.56
N ILE A 222 -5.77 -10.41 -25.88
CA ILE A 222 -6.33 -9.68 -27.02
C ILE A 222 -6.32 -8.17 -26.73
N SER A 223 -6.67 -7.75 -25.51
CA SER A 223 -6.54 -6.36 -25.08
C SER A 223 -5.08 -5.88 -25.19
N ASP A 224 -4.12 -6.68 -24.70
CA ASP A 224 -2.70 -6.35 -24.82
C ASP A 224 -2.25 -6.20 -26.28
N ALA A 225 -2.75 -7.05 -27.19
CA ALA A 225 -2.43 -6.97 -28.61
C ALA A 225 -3.09 -5.76 -29.30
N ILE A 226 -4.37 -5.47 -29.00
CA ILE A 226 -5.08 -4.27 -29.50
C ILE A 226 -4.35 -2.99 -29.09
N GLU A 227 -3.85 -2.96 -27.86
CA GLU A 227 -3.13 -1.82 -27.28
C GLU A 227 -1.66 -1.75 -27.66
N LYS A 228 -1.17 -2.73 -28.43
CA LYS A 228 0.24 -2.82 -28.87
C LYS A 228 1.20 -2.89 -27.68
N ILE A 229 0.82 -3.60 -26.62
CA ILE A 229 1.69 -3.87 -25.47
C ILE A 229 2.89 -4.68 -25.95
N THR A 230 4.09 -4.33 -25.50
CA THR A 230 5.30 -5.08 -25.85
C THR A 230 5.65 -6.08 -24.75
N HIS A 231 5.54 -5.64 -23.49
CA HIS A 231 5.88 -6.42 -22.30
C HIS A 231 4.66 -6.48 -21.37
N SER A 232 3.95 -7.60 -21.40
CA SER A 232 2.80 -7.87 -20.55
C SER A 232 3.29 -8.40 -19.19
N LEU A 233 3.33 -7.54 -18.19
CA LEU A 233 3.89 -7.86 -16.87
C LEU A 233 2.77 -8.29 -15.91
N CYS A 234 2.86 -9.51 -15.39
CA CYS A 234 1.89 -10.07 -14.44
C CYS A 234 2.59 -10.86 -13.33
N THR A 235 1.82 -11.41 -12.39
CA THR A 235 2.39 -12.18 -11.29
C THR A 235 2.52 -13.67 -11.64
N LEU A 236 3.36 -14.43 -10.91
CA LEU A 236 3.59 -15.88 -11.13
C LEU A 236 2.31 -16.73 -11.15
N GLU A 237 1.26 -16.16 -10.59
CA GLU A 237 -0.17 -16.47 -10.66
C GLU A 237 -0.63 -17.06 -11.99
N PHE A 238 -0.13 -16.41 -13.03
CA PHE A 238 -0.54 -16.54 -14.41
C PHE A 238 0.53 -17.22 -15.27
N GLN A 239 1.53 -17.87 -14.66
CA GLN A 239 2.60 -18.56 -15.39
C GLN A 239 2.02 -19.68 -16.28
N ASP A 240 1.09 -20.47 -15.74
CA ASP A 240 0.42 -21.54 -16.51
C ASP A 240 -0.54 -20.98 -17.58
N ASN A 241 -1.03 -19.76 -17.40
CA ASN A 241 -1.89 -19.06 -18.35
C ASN A 241 -1.10 -18.55 -19.57
N LYS A 242 0.23 -18.42 -19.47
CA LYS A 242 1.10 -17.99 -20.56
C LYS A 242 0.94 -18.85 -21.82
N GLN A 243 0.77 -20.17 -21.64
CA GLN A 243 0.61 -21.08 -22.77
C GLN A 243 -0.68 -20.78 -23.54
N LEU A 244 -1.77 -20.53 -22.82
CA LEU A 244 -3.06 -20.15 -23.40
C LEU A 244 -3.00 -18.75 -24.02
N TYR A 245 -2.33 -17.80 -23.37
CA TYR A 245 -2.06 -16.46 -23.88
C TYR A 245 -1.39 -16.52 -25.26
N SER A 246 -0.29 -17.28 -25.39
CA SER A 246 0.41 -17.44 -26.66
C SER A 246 -0.42 -18.19 -27.70
N TRP A 247 -1.15 -19.24 -27.30
CA TRP A 247 -2.01 -19.98 -28.22
C TRP A 247 -3.11 -19.09 -28.80
N LEU A 248 -3.79 -18.27 -27.99
CA LEU A 248 -4.85 -17.39 -28.46
C LEU A 248 -4.33 -16.39 -29.50
N LEU A 249 -3.21 -15.72 -29.22
CA LEU A 249 -2.62 -14.74 -30.13
C LEU A 249 -2.14 -15.36 -31.45
N ALA A 250 -1.64 -16.59 -31.43
CA ALA A 250 -1.21 -17.29 -32.64
C ALA A 250 -2.39 -17.71 -33.54
N ASN A 251 -3.60 -17.85 -32.98
CA ASN A 251 -4.76 -18.39 -33.70
C ASN A 251 -5.78 -17.32 -34.13
N ILE A 252 -5.63 -16.06 -33.70
CA ILE A 252 -6.44 -14.93 -34.17
C ILE A 252 -5.68 -14.09 -35.19
N ASN A 253 -6.40 -13.39 -36.07
CA ASN A 253 -5.78 -12.49 -37.03
C ASN A 253 -5.45 -11.15 -36.35
N ILE A 254 -4.25 -11.04 -35.76
CA ILE A 254 -3.76 -9.83 -35.11
C ILE A 254 -2.25 -9.66 -35.34
N ASP A 255 -1.84 -8.45 -35.69
CA ASP A 255 -0.47 -8.20 -36.17
C ASP A 255 0.59 -8.23 -35.06
N ILE A 256 0.17 -7.96 -33.81
CA ILE A 256 1.08 -7.81 -32.69
C ILE A 256 0.84 -8.94 -31.69
N GLN A 257 1.93 -9.60 -31.31
CA GLN A 257 1.93 -10.64 -30.28
C GLN A 257 2.78 -10.18 -29.07
N PRO A 258 2.16 -9.54 -28.07
CA PRO A 258 2.85 -9.15 -26.84
C PRO A 258 3.44 -10.37 -26.13
N LYS A 259 4.54 -10.18 -25.39
CA LYS A 259 5.12 -11.25 -24.56
C LYS A 259 4.79 -11.06 -23.09
N GLN A 260 4.31 -12.14 -22.46
CA GLN A 260 4.05 -12.18 -21.02
C GLN A 260 5.34 -12.46 -20.23
N TYR A 261 5.54 -11.73 -19.14
CA TYR A 261 6.62 -11.95 -18.17
C TYR A 261 6.08 -11.88 -16.75
N GLU A 262 6.41 -12.89 -15.95
CA GLU A 262 5.84 -13.11 -14.62
C GLU A 262 6.82 -12.81 -13.51
N TYR A 263 6.42 -12.04 -12.49
CA TYR A 263 7.21 -11.74 -11.28
C TYR A 263 6.49 -12.15 -9.99
N SER A 264 7.22 -12.27 -8.88
CA SER A 264 6.63 -12.65 -7.60
C SER A 264 5.77 -11.53 -7.01
N ARG A 265 4.60 -11.90 -6.48
CA ARG A 265 3.77 -11.00 -5.68
C ARG A 265 4.54 -10.48 -4.47
N LEU A 266 4.20 -9.28 -4.04
CA LEU A 266 4.67 -8.75 -2.77
C LEU A 266 3.78 -9.29 -1.64
N ALA A 267 4.40 -9.99 -0.68
CA ALA A 267 3.84 -10.23 0.64
C ALA A 267 4.55 -9.34 1.66
N LEU A 268 3.80 -8.89 2.68
CA LEU A 268 4.30 -8.03 3.74
C LEU A 268 3.97 -8.69 5.08
N GLU A 269 4.96 -8.83 5.94
CA GLU A 269 4.79 -9.45 7.25
C GLU A 269 3.70 -8.73 8.07
N HIS A 270 2.99 -9.48 8.90
CA HIS A 270 1.92 -8.99 9.78
C HIS A 270 0.73 -8.35 9.04
N ASN A 271 0.59 -8.60 7.75
CA ASN A 271 -0.42 -7.99 6.89
C ASN A 271 -1.03 -9.00 5.92
N ILE A 272 -2.17 -8.65 5.35
CA ILE A 272 -2.86 -9.43 4.31
C ILE A 272 -3.17 -8.51 3.14
N THR A 273 -2.90 -8.99 1.92
CA THR A 273 -3.22 -8.28 0.66
C THR A 273 -4.37 -8.92 -0.10
N SER A 274 -4.83 -10.12 0.29
CA SER A 274 -5.98 -10.77 -0.34
C SER A 274 -7.25 -9.93 -0.21
N LYS A 275 -7.81 -9.49 -1.34
CA LYS A 275 -9.07 -8.71 -1.41
C LYS A 275 -10.21 -9.38 -0.64
N ARG A 276 -10.35 -10.70 -0.76
CA ARG A 276 -11.37 -11.48 -0.03
C ARG A 276 -11.21 -11.34 1.49
N LYS A 277 -9.99 -11.51 2.01
CA LYS A 277 -9.71 -11.38 3.45
C LYS A 277 -9.82 -9.94 3.95
N LEU A 278 -9.37 -8.95 3.16
CA LEU A 278 -9.56 -7.53 3.47
C LEU A 278 -11.04 -7.14 3.53
N THR A 279 -11.85 -7.65 2.61
CA THR A 279 -13.31 -7.43 2.62
C THR A 279 -13.95 -7.98 3.88
N ILE A 280 -13.49 -9.14 4.38
CA ILE A 280 -13.95 -9.68 5.67
C ILE A 280 -13.64 -8.70 6.80
N LEU A 281 -12.39 -8.21 6.92
CA LEU A 281 -12.00 -7.27 7.97
C LEU A 281 -12.88 -6.00 8.00
N VAL A 282 -13.21 -5.46 6.83
CA VAL A 282 -14.07 -4.27 6.69
C VAL A 282 -15.52 -4.60 7.05
N LYS A 283 -16.09 -5.68 6.49
CA LYS A 283 -17.49 -6.08 6.74
C LYS A 283 -17.75 -6.48 8.19
N THR A 284 -16.75 -7.02 8.88
CA THR A 284 -16.86 -7.39 10.31
C THR A 284 -16.44 -6.25 11.25
N HIS A 285 -16.23 -5.03 10.74
CA HIS A 285 -15.86 -3.85 11.52
C HIS A 285 -14.60 -4.00 12.41
N ILE A 286 -13.69 -4.90 12.04
CA ILE A 286 -12.38 -5.04 12.71
C ILE A 286 -11.50 -3.84 12.36
N VAL A 287 -11.66 -3.35 11.14
CA VAL A 287 -11.08 -2.10 10.64
C VAL A 287 -12.20 -1.14 10.25
N GLU A 288 -11.93 0.17 10.33
CA GLU A 288 -12.95 1.20 10.09
C GLU A 288 -13.50 1.11 8.65
N ASP A 289 -12.61 1.05 7.66
CA ASP A 289 -12.92 0.96 6.24
C ASP A 289 -11.65 0.56 5.45
N TRP A 290 -11.74 0.50 4.12
CA TRP A 290 -10.62 0.28 3.21
C TRP A 290 -9.50 1.31 3.32
N ASN A 291 -9.73 2.46 3.95
CA ASN A 291 -8.70 3.46 4.21
C ASN A 291 -8.16 3.40 5.65
N ASP A 292 -8.47 2.38 6.44
CA ASP A 292 -7.96 2.24 7.81
C ASP A 292 -6.41 2.20 7.81
N PRO A 293 -5.72 2.99 8.65
CA PRO A 293 -4.26 3.01 8.72
C PRO A 293 -3.58 1.66 9.05
N ARG A 294 -4.32 0.68 9.60
CA ARG A 294 -3.78 -0.62 10.01
C ARG A 294 -3.67 -1.64 8.88
N ILE A 295 -4.31 -1.39 7.73
CA ILE A 295 -4.27 -2.30 6.57
C ILE A 295 -3.41 -1.72 5.44
N PRO A 296 -2.77 -2.58 4.62
CA PRO A 296 -1.80 -2.14 3.64
C PRO A 296 -2.45 -1.66 2.34
N THR A 297 -3.64 -1.05 2.40
CA THR A 297 -4.24 -0.38 1.24
C THR A 297 -3.48 0.90 0.92
N ILE A 298 -3.46 1.33 -0.34
CA ILE A 298 -2.79 2.59 -0.70
C ILE A 298 -3.48 3.78 -0.02
N SER A 299 -4.81 3.76 0.05
CA SER A 299 -5.59 4.73 0.80
C SER A 299 -5.33 4.68 2.31
N GLY A 300 -5.14 3.49 2.89
CA GLY A 300 -4.81 3.28 4.30
C GLY A 300 -3.44 3.81 4.66
N LEU A 301 -2.42 3.49 3.87
CA LEU A 301 -1.06 4.01 4.03
C LEU A 301 -1.00 5.53 3.86
N ARG A 302 -1.73 6.07 2.87
CA ARG A 302 -1.88 7.53 2.70
C ARG A 302 -2.52 8.18 3.93
N ARG A 303 -3.60 7.60 4.47
CA ARG A 303 -4.28 8.10 5.68
C ARG A 303 -3.40 7.97 6.93
N LYS A 304 -2.57 6.92 7.01
CA LYS A 304 -1.58 6.73 8.07
C LYS A 304 -0.53 7.84 8.06
N GLY A 305 -0.17 8.32 6.87
CA GLY A 305 0.77 9.43 6.64
C GLY A 305 2.01 9.04 5.82
N TYR A 306 2.02 7.87 5.20
CA TYR A 306 3.03 7.55 4.18
C TYR A 306 2.95 8.55 3.02
N THR A 307 4.00 8.61 2.21
CA THR A 307 4.08 9.45 1.01
C THR A 307 4.20 8.58 -0.23
N GLY A 308 3.79 9.10 -1.39
CA GLY A 308 3.95 8.38 -2.65
C GLY A 308 5.42 8.01 -2.93
N SER A 309 6.36 8.91 -2.61
CA SER A 309 7.80 8.70 -2.72
C SER A 309 8.33 7.56 -1.83
N SER A 310 7.98 7.53 -0.54
CA SER A 310 8.41 6.44 0.35
C SER A 310 7.91 5.07 -0.11
N ILE A 311 6.71 4.99 -0.70
CA ILE A 311 6.18 3.73 -1.27
C ILE A 311 6.93 3.33 -2.55
N ARG A 312 7.27 4.28 -3.41
CA ARG A 312 8.12 4.02 -4.59
C ARG A 312 9.50 3.53 -4.17
N GLU A 313 10.09 4.15 -3.14
CA GLU A 313 11.38 3.74 -2.59
C GLU A 313 11.33 2.34 -1.99
N PHE A 314 10.26 2.02 -1.24
CA PHE A 314 10.01 0.66 -0.77
C PHE A 314 9.95 -0.36 -1.93
N CYS A 315 9.25 -0.05 -3.02
CA CYS A 315 9.18 -0.92 -4.19
C CYS A 315 10.56 -1.12 -4.84
N ARG A 316 11.39 -0.06 -4.87
CA ARG A 316 12.77 -0.11 -5.34
C ARG A 316 13.62 -1.04 -4.47
N CYS A 317 13.54 -0.93 -3.14
CA CYS A 317 14.28 -1.76 -2.20
C CYS A 317 13.91 -3.24 -2.29
N VAL A 318 12.63 -3.57 -2.42
CA VAL A 318 12.16 -4.97 -2.52
C VAL A 318 12.59 -5.65 -3.83
N ASN A 319 12.79 -4.86 -4.89
CA ASN A 319 13.20 -5.34 -6.20
C ASN A 319 12.17 -6.31 -6.85
N VAL A 320 12.47 -6.77 -8.06
CA VAL A 320 11.58 -7.60 -8.89
C VAL A 320 12.28 -8.91 -9.19
N THR A 321 11.75 -9.99 -8.63
CA THR A 321 12.29 -11.35 -8.74
C THR A 321 11.18 -12.33 -9.11
N ARG A 322 11.54 -13.58 -9.41
CA ARG A 322 10.60 -14.70 -9.55
C ARG A 322 10.50 -15.55 -8.28
N GLN A 323 11.17 -15.17 -7.20
CA GLN A 323 11.11 -15.87 -5.93
C GLN A 323 10.09 -15.18 -5.02
N ALA A 324 9.20 -15.97 -4.43
CA ALA A 324 8.27 -15.46 -3.43
C ALA A 324 9.06 -15.02 -2.20
N SER A 325 8.76 -13.83 -1.67
CA SER A 325 9.35 -13.31 -0.46
C SER A 325 8.29 -12.63 0.40
N ASN A 326 8.37 -12.85 1.71
CA ASN A 326 7.59 -12.13 2.70
C ASN A 326 8.46 -11.02 3.28
N ILE A 327 8.18 -9.78 2.89
CA ILE A 327 9.01 -8.63 3.23
C ILE A 327 8.71 -8.19 4.66
N GLU A 328 9.76 -7.95 5.45
CA GLU A 328 9.60 -7.43 6.80
C GLU A 328 8.96 -6.04 6.80
N LEU A 329 8.02 -5.81 7.72
CA LEU A 329 7.35 -4.51 7.87
C LEU A 329 8.36 -3.37 8.14
N ASN A 330 9.48 -3.67 8.80
CA ASN A 330 10.54 -2.72 9.10
C ASN A 330 11.16 -2.09 7.84
N VAL A 331 11.19 -2.80 6.71
CA VAL A 331 11.70 -2.25 5.44
C VAL A 331 10.78 -1.12 4.95
N LEU A 332 9.46 -1.33 5.00
CA LEU A 332 8.47 -0.32 4.66
C LEU A 332 8.55 0.89 5.60
N GLU A 333 8.71 0.65 6.90
CA GLU A 333 8.86 1.72 7.90
C GLU A 333 10.17 2.49 7.75
N ALA A 334 11.26 1.82 7.35
CA ALA A 334 12.54 2.48 7.10
C ALA A 334 12.45 3.47 5.94
N CYS A 335 11.81 3.10 4.81
CA CYS A 335 11.67 3.99 3.66
C CYS A 335 10.92 5.29 4.00
N ILE A 336 9.83 5.22 4.76
CA ILE A 336 9.13 6.44 5.19
C ILE A 336 9.95 7.21 6.23
N ARG A 337 10.63 6.53 7.16
CA ARG A 337 11.44 7.19 8.18
C ARG A 337 12.57 8.02 7.58
N GLU A 338 13.32 7.47 6.64
CA GLU A 338 14.43 8.16 5.98
C GLU A 338 13.95 9.45 5.28
N GLU A 339 12.79 9.41 4.62
CA GLU A 339 12.19 10.60 4.02
C GLU A 339 11.77 11.62 5.09
N LEU A 340 11.05 11.19 6.13
CA LEU A 340 10.51 12.11 7.13
C LEU A 340 11.57 12.76 8.02
N VAL A 341 12.71 12.09 8.24
CA VAL A 341 13.85 12.69 8.96
C VAL A 341 14.31 13.99 8.28
N VAL A 342 14.23 14.07 6.95
CA VAL A 342 14.69 15.24 6.18
C VAL A 342 13.59 16.29 6.06
N TYR A 343 12.32 15.90 5.87
CA TYR A 343 11.27 16.84 5.44
C TYR A 343 10.29 17.27 6.52
N THR A 344 10.45 16.84 7.78
CA THR A 344 9.50 17.19 8.85
C THR A 344 10.08 18.19 9.84
N ILE A 345 9.25 19.13 10.27
CA ILE A 345 9.57 19.94 11.44
C ILE A 345 9.48 19.09 12.72
N ARG A 346 10.23 19.46 13.74
CA ARG A 346 10.19 18.86 15.07
C ARG A 346 9.23 19.66 15.92
N ILE A 347 8.38 18.98 16.66
CA ILE A 347 7.46 19.57 17.63
C ILE A 347 7.57 18.84 18.97
N MET A 348 7.24 19.55 20.05
CA MET A 348 7.02 18.96 21.36
C MET A 348 5.57 18.52 21.49
N ALA A 349 5.39 17.27 21.88
CA ALA A 349 4.10 16.77 22.32
C ALA A 349 4.32 15.70 23.38
N VAL A 350 3.38 15.61 24.31
CA VAL A 350 3.35 14.64 25.40
C VAL A 350 2.14 13.75 25.18
N VAL A 351 2.38 12.47 24.86
CA VAL A 351 1.33 11.51 24.49
C VAL A 351 0.55 11.06 25.72
N ASN A 352 1.25 10.78 26.82
CA ASN A 352 0.66 10.35 28.08
C ASN A 352 1.07 11.31 29.22
N PRO A 353 0.34 12.41 29.43
CA PRO A 353 0.79 13.51 30.28
C PRO A 353 0.80 13.17 31.78
N ILE A 354 1.91 13.47 32.44
CA ILE A 354 2.00 13.62 33.91
C ILE A 354 2.42 15.05 34.24
N LYS A 355 1.77 15.65 35.24
CA LYS A 355 2.00 17.05 35.61
C LYS A 355 3.29 17.19 36.42
N LEU A 356 4.06 18.23 36.09
CA LEU A 356 5.33 18.57 36.71
C LEU A 356 5.31 20.05 37.13
N ILE A 357 5.68 20.34 38.38
CA ILE A 357 5.57 21.67 38.99
C ILE A 357 6.94 22.11 39.50
N ILE A 358 7.43 23.22 38.97
CA ILE A 358 8.70 23.82 39.38
C ILE A 358 8.48 24.68 40.62
N ILE A 359 9.09 24.31 41.76
CA ILE A 359 8.79 24.97 43.05
C ILE A 359 9.55 26.29 43.23
N ASN A 360 10.80 26.36 42.76
CA ASN A 360 11.70 27.52 42.91
C ASN A 360 11.55 28.56 41.79
N ILE A 361 10.35 28.68 41.18
CA ILE A 361 10.03 29.71 40.19
C ILE A 361 8.68 30.37 40.53
N SER A 362 8.55 31.66 40.17
CA SER A 362 7.30 32.42 40.39
C SER A 362 6.12 31.79 39.65
N LYS A 363 4.92 31.85 40.25
CA LYS A 363 3.66 31.36 39.64
C LYS A 363 3.29 32.14 38.36
N THR A 364 3.69 33.40 38.28
CA THR A 364 3.44 34.27 37.12
C THR A 364 4.51 34.16 36.04
N HIS A 365 5.60 33.41 36.27
CA HIS A 365 6.68 33.27 35.32
C HIS A 365 6.19 32.64 34.00
N ILE A 366 6.51 33.32 32.90
CA ILE A 366 6.29 32.89 31.52
C ILE A 366 7.54 33.34 30.75
N GLU A 367 8.17 32.41 30.07
CA GLU A 367 9.32 32.66 29.20
C GLU A 367 9.05 32.06 27.83
N LEU A 368 9.43 32.78 26.77
CA LEU A 368 9.35 32.31 25.38
C LEU A 368 10.72 31.85 24.92
N ILE A 369 10.85 30.55 24.72
CA ILE A 369 12.08 29.91 24.25
C ILE A 369 12.01 29.76 22.74
N LYS A 370 12.84 30.51 22.01
CA LYS A 370 12.97 30.40 20.55
C LYS A 370 13.86 29.21 20.19
N ILE A 371 13.37 28.33 19.32
CA ILE A 371 14.06 27.11 18.89
C ILE A 371 13.92 26.89 17.39
N THR A 372 14.91 26.21 16.79
CA THR A 372 14.87 25.83 15.38
C THR A 372 13.83 24.74 15.14
N SER A 373 13.07 24.85 14.06
CA SER A 373 12.05 23.87 13.66
C SER A 373 12.66 22.55 13.17
N HIS A 374 13.91 22.57 12.69
CA HIS A 374 14.65 21.38 12.28
C HIS A 374 16.10 21.46 12.79
N PRO A 375 16.70 20.37 13.30
CA PRO A 375 18.07 20.41 13.84
C PRO A 375 19.14 20.86 12.82
N THR A 376 19.01 20.42 11.57
CA THR A 376 20.02 20.67 10.51
C THR A 376 19.54 21.53 9.33
N ILE A 377 18.26 21.91 9.24
CA ILE A 377 17.68 22.63 8.08
C ILE A 377 17.11 23.95 8.58
N LEU A 378 17.92 25.01 8.52
CA LEU A 378 17.58 26.32 9.08
C LEU A 378 16.46 27.02 8.31
N GLU A 379 16.28 26.67 7.03
CA GLU A 379 15.25 27.20 6.13
C GLU A 379 13.83 26.84 6.60
N MET A 380 13.67 25.80 7.42
CA MET A 380 12.39 25.45 8.06
C MET A 380 12.00 26.43 9.19
N GLY A 381 12.84 27.43 9.46
CA GLY A 381 12.56 28.53 10.35
C GLY A 381 12.65 28.15 11.84
N ASN A 382 12.05 29.02 12.65
CA ASN A 382 12.04 28.91 14.10
C ASN A 382 10.61 28.88 14.62
N ARG A 383 10.46 28.33 15.82
CA ARG A 383 9.22 28.37 16.60
C ARG A 383 9.52 28.72 18.05
N GLU A 384 8.47 29.00 18.80
CA GLU A 384 8.56 29.40 20.20
C GLU A 384 7.89 28.36 21.09
N LEU A 385 8.54 28.03 22.19
CA LEU A 385 7.98 27.25 23.28
C LEU A 385 7.71 28.14 24.48
N VAL A 386 6.55 27.96 25.10
CA VAL A 386 6.25 28.59 26.38
C VAL A 386 6.88 27.75 27.49
N PHE A 387 7.73 28.35 28.32
CA PHE A 387 8.21 27.77 29.58
C PHE A 387 7.49 28.46 30.75
N SER A 388 7.04 27.68 31.73
CA SER A 388 6.29 28.19 32.88
C SER A 388 6.46 27.29 34.09
N LYS A 389 5.88 27.71 35.24
CA LYS A 389 5.91 26.95 36.49
C LYS A 389 5.32 25.54 36.38
N GLU A 390 4.29 25.37 35.58
CA GLU A 390 3.54 24.11 35.46
C GLU A 390 3.74 23.55 34.06
N LEU A 391 4.34 22.37 34.00
CA LEU A 391 4.68 21.65 32.78
C LEU A 391 4.01 20.27 32.77
N TYR A 392 4.04 19.62 31.61
CA TYR A 392 3.74 18.21 31.43
C TYR A 392 4.92 17.53 30.76
N ILE A 393 5.20 16.31 31.21
CA ILE A 393 6.15 15.38 30.60
C ILE A 393 5.43 14.07 30.32
N ASP A 394 6.03 13.19 29.50
CA ASP A 394 5.43 11.86 29.31
C ASP A 394 5.57 11.00 30.57
N LYS A 395 4.54 10.24 30.91
CA LYS A 395 4.54 9.32 32.04
C LYS A 395 5.67 8.29 31.94
N ALA A 396 6.10 7.93 30.73
CA ALA A 396 7.24 7.03 30.52
C ALA A 396 8.60 7.65 30.90
N ASP A 397 8.67 8.97 31.08
CA ASP A 397 9.88 9.73 31.42
C ASP A 397 10.09 9.92 32.92
N PHE A 398 9.16 9.47 33.76
CA PHE A 398 9.31 9.49 35.21
C PHE A 398 9.23 8.09 35.84
N ARG A 399 10.15 7.78 36.75
CA ARG A 399 10.10 6.59 37.62
C ARG A 399 10.58 6.92 39.02
N GLU A 400 9.83 6.52 40.03
CA GLU A 400 10.28 6.60 41.43
C GLU A 400 11.53 5.74 41.66
N VAL A 401 11.47 4.48 41.22
CA VAL A 401 12.59 3.53 41.35
C VAL A 401 13.13 3.22 39.95
N PRO A 402 14.27 3.83 39.55
CA PRO A 402 14.87 3.58 38.25
C PRO A 402 15.63 2.24 38.24
N HIS A 403 15.64 1.56 37.09
CA HIS A 403 16.60 0.48 36.84
C HIS A 403 17.95 1.08 36.39
N LYS A 404 19.03 0.28 36.43
CA LYS A 404 20.42 0.76 36.17
C LYS A 404 20.60 1.54 34.86
N GLN A 405 19.89 1.17 33.79
CA GLN A 405 20.00 1.79 32.46
C GLN A 405 19.03 2.96 32.23
N TYR A 406 18.22 3.33 33.23
CA TYR A 406 17.22 4.38 33.08
C TYR A 406 17.86 5.77 33.10
N LYS A 407 17.76 6.49 31.98
CA LYS A 407 18.39 7.81 31.80
C LYS A 407 17.44 9.00 31.99
N ARG A 408 16.16 8.78 32.31
CA ARG A 408 15.17 9.88 32.45
C ARG A 408 14.95 10.26 33.91
N LEU A 409 13.92 11.07 34.20
CA LEU A 409 13.67 11.63 35.51
C LEU A 409 13.33 10.55 36.54
N SER A 410 14.03 10.60 37.68
CA SER A 410 13.72 9.78 38.85
C SER A 410 13.89 10.60 40.12
N LEU A 411 13.29 10.14 41.22
CA LEU A 411 13.30 10.88 42.48
C LEU A 411 14.74 11.13 42.94
N GLY A 412 15.05 12.38 43.29
CA GLY A 412 16.38 12.84 43.68
C GLY A 412 17.39 12.99 42.54
N LYS A 413 17.02 12.69 41.28
CA LYS A 413 17.93 12.79 40.12
C LYS A 413 17.55 13.94 39.19
N GLU A 414 18.55 14.37 38.43
CA GLU A 414 18.44 15.45 37.46
C GLU A 414 18.21 14.94 36.03
N VAL A 415 17.44 15.70 35.25
CA VAL A 415 17.24 15.49 33.82
C VAL A 415 17.20 16.84 33.11
N ARG A 416 17.59 16.88 31.83
CA ARG A 416 17.48 18.08 31.01
C ARG A 416 16.13 18.10 30.29
N LEU A 417 15.41 19.20 30.41
CA LEU A 417 14.29 19.51 29.54
C LEU A 417 14.82 19.94 28.18
N ARG A 418 14.34 19.30 27.10
CA ARG A 418 14.78 19.57 25.73
C ARG A 418 14.65 21.06 25.41
N ASN A 419 15.75 21.68 24.99
CA ASN A 419 15.90 23.12 24.70
C ASN A 419 15.57 24.08 25.87
N ALA A 420 15.62 23.60 27.11
CA ALA A 420 15.34 24.40 28.30
C ALA A 420 16.35 24.08 29.42
N TYR A 421 15.88 24.05 30.67
CA TYR A 421 16.69 23.92 31.87
C TYR A 421 16.91 22.47 32.30
N VAL A 422 17.90 22.25 33.17
CA VAL A 422 18.00 21.04 33.99
C VAL A 422 17.04 21.16 35.17
N ILE A 423 16.34 20.07 35.47
CA ILE A 423 15.42 19.95 36.60
C ILE A 423 15.79 18.75 37.48
N LYS A 424 15.48 18.81 38.78
CA LYS A 424 15.64 17.73 39.75
C LYS A 424 14.29 17.39 40.37
N ALA A 425 13.88 16.12 40.31
CA ALA A 425 12.63 15.70 40.97
C ALA A 425 12.84 15.59 42.48
N ASP A 426 12.12 16.39 43.27
CA ASP A 426 12.26 16.44 44.72
C ASP A 426 11.23 15.55 45.42
N THR A 427 9.97 15.64 45.01
CA THR A 427 8.88 14.83 45.58
C THR A 427 7.80 14.51 44.55
N ILE A 428 7.00 13.50 44.85
CA ILE A 428 5.80 13.14 44.07
C ILE A 428 4.60 13.05 45.01
N VAL A 429 3.53 13.75 44.65
CA VAL A 429 2.26 13.67 45.38
C VAL A 429 1.28 12.88 44.53
N LYS A 430 0.81 11.75 45.06
CA LYS A 430 -0.17 10.88 44.41
C LYS A 430 -1.57 11.18 44.96
N ASP A 431 -2.48 11.56 44.08
CA ASP A 431 -3.90 11.65 44.40
C ASP A 431 -4.52 10.26 44.21
N ILE A 432 -4.70 9.55 45.31
CA ILE A 432 -5.24 8.18 45.35
C ILE A 432 -6.66 8.11 44.76
N LYS A 433 -7.45 9.19 44.84
CA LYS A 433 -8.83 9.21 44.33
C LYS A 433 -8.92 9.46 42.83
N LYS A 434 -7.97 10.21 42.26
CA LYS A 434 -7.97 10.58 40.83
C LYS A 434 -7.00 9.78 39.97
N GLY A 435 -6.14 8.95 40.57
CA GLY A 435 -5.06 8.26 39.86
C GLY A 435 -4.04 9.23 39.24
N LEU A 436 -4.03 10.49 39.67
CA LEU A 436 -3.15 11.56 39.20
C LEU A 436 -1.93 11.63 40.11
N ALA A 437 -0.78 11.94 39.52
CA ALA A 437 0.42 12.23 40.29
C ALA A 437 1.05 13.54 39.80
N ASN A 438 1.42 14.40 40.74
CA ASN A 438 2.14 15.63 40.48
C ASN A 438 3.59 15.45 40.92
N ILE A 439 4.52 15.69 40.01
CA ILE A 439 5.95 15.70 40.30
C ILE A 439 6.31 17.13 40.68
N TYR A 440 6.94 17.32 41.82
CA TYR A 440 7.50 18.60 42.25
C TYR A 440 9.00 18.57 42.05
N CYS A 441 9.52 19.61 41.43
CA CYS A 441 10.93 19.69 41.08
C CYS A 441 11.48 21.09 41.26
N THR A 442 12.80 21.17 41.38
CA THR A 442 13.57 22.40 41.27
C THR A 442 14.24 22.47 39.90
N TYR A 443 14.39 23.68 39.36
CA TYR A 443 15.17 23.91 38.14
C TYR A 443 16.48 24.63 38.45
N VAL A 444 17.48 24.47 37.60
CA VAL A 444 18.80 25.09 37.74
C VAL A 444 18.92 26.28 36.77
N PRO A 445 18.83 27.55 37.23
CA PRO A 445 18.65 28.71 36.35
C PRO A 445 19.76 28.95 35.33
N TYR A 446 21.01 28.66 35.67
CA TYR A 446 22.17 28.93 34.80
C TYR A 446 22.39 27.87 33.69
N THR A 447 21.50 26.88 33.55
CA THR A 447 21.68 25.74 32.62
C THR A 447 21.06 25.95 31.24
N PHE A 448 20.31 27.04 31.02
CA PHE A 448 19.68 27.33 29.74
C PHE A 448 20.70 27.43 28.60
N ASN A 449 20.54 26.61 27.55
CA ASN A 449 21.42 26.54 26.39
C ASN A 449 22.93 26.39 26.70
N LYS A 450 23.30 25.97 27.91
CA LYS A 450 24.70 25.72 28.27
C LYS A 450 25.02 24.23 28.20
N ALA A 451 26.23 23.92 27.74
CA ALA A 451 26.81 22.60 27.92
C ALA A 451 26.93 22.31 29.44
N PRO A 452 26.90 21.04 29.86
CA PRO A 452 27.28 20.68 31.22
C PRO A 452 28.66 21.28 31.52
N ILE A 453 28.85 21.86 32.70
CA ILE A 453 30.16 22.35 33.15
C ILE A 453 31.09 21.12 33.21
N ASP A 454 32.37 21.26 32.85
CA ASP A 454 33.34 20.15 32.93
C ASP A 454 33.22 19.44 34.30
N ASN A 455 33.12 18.11 34.29
CA ASN A 455 32.77 17.21 35.41
C ASN A 455 31.28 17.10 35.83
N SER A 456 30.33 17.72 35.13
CA SER A 456 28.89 17.50 35.37
C SER A 456 28.41 16.17 34.76
N PRO A 457 27.47 15.44 35.40
CA PRO A 457 26.93 14.20 34.84
C PRO A 457 26.22 14.44 33.50
N ILE A 458 26.34 13.47 32.57
CA ILE A 458 25.59 13.49 31.30
C ILE A 458 24.11 13.29 31.61
N TYR A 459 23.35 14.39 31.56
CA TYR A 459 21.90 14.35 31.76
C TYR A 459 21.20 13.66 30.59
N GLY A 460 20.25 12.77 30.89
CA GLY A 460 19.25 12.41 29.87
C GLY A 460 18.43 13.63 29.49
N VAL A 461 17.83 13.59 28.31
CA VAL A 461 17.01 14.68 27.77
C VAL A 461 15.59 14.18 27.52
N ILE A 462 14.61 14.90 28.06
CA ILE A 462 13.17 14.59 27.89
C ILE A 462 12.44 15.74 27.21
N HIS A 463 11.38 15.41 26.45
CA HIS A 463 10.50 16.41 25.87
C HIS A 463 9.47 16.84 26.93
N TRP A 464 8.84 17.98 26.71
CA TRP A 464 7.90 18.57 27.65
C TRP A 464 7.00 19.58 26.93
N VAL A 465 5.86 19.91 27.53
CA VAL A 465 5.01 21.03 27.11
C VAL A 465 4.57 21.82 28.33
N SER A 466 4.43 23.15 28.20
CA SER A 466 3.90 23.99 29.27
C SER A 466 2.38 23.82 29.39
N SER A 467 1.87 23.85 30.62
CA SER A 467 0.43 23.92 30.87
C SER A 467 -0.22 25.16 30.24
N LYS A 468 0.52 26.27 30.17
CA LYS A 468 0.13 27.48 29.47
C LYS A 468 0.43 27.33 27.98
N GLY A 469 -0.60 27.48 27.15
CA GLY A 469 -0.48 27.47 25.69
C GLY A 469 -0.40 26.07 25.04
N CYS A 470 -0.51 24.98 25.80
CA CYS A 470 -0.66 23.65 25.19
C CYS A 470 -2.08 23.41 24.68
N ILE A 471 -2.20 22.47 23.75
CA ILE A 471 -3.46 22.09 23.12
C ILE A 471 -3.70 20.61 23.37
N LYS A 472 -4.94 20.24 23.69
CA LYS A 472 -5.33 18.84 23.80
C LYS A 472 -5.38 18.20 22.41
N ALA A 473 -4.75 17.05 22.27
CA ALA A 473 -4.73 16.29 21.03
C ALA A 473 -4.97 14.79 21.29
N GLU A 474 -5.64 14.15 20.33
CA GLU A 474 -5.82 12.70 20.30
C GLU A 474 -4.66 12.06 19.52
N PHE A 475 -3.88 11.20 20.15
CA PHE A 475 -2.79 10.47 19.52
C PHE A 475 -3.26 9.05 19.20
N ARG A 476 -3.33 8.71 17.92
CA ARG A 476 -3.64 7.36 17.43
C ARG A 476 -2.35 6.61 17.17
N ILE A 477 -2.05 5.69 18.08
CA ILE A 477 -0.83 4.90 18.10
C ILE A 477 -1.13 3.55 17.44
N TYR A 478 -0.71 3.40 16.19
CA TYR A 478 -0.88 2.16 15.44
C TYR A 478 0.27 1.18 15.70
N ASP A 479 -0.06 -0.10 15.67
CA ASP A 479 0.85 -1.24 15.68
C ASP A 479 0.37 -2.30 14.66
N LYS A 480 1.09 -3.42 14.56
CA LYS A 480 0.78 -4.56 13.71
C LYS A 480 -0.65 -5.04 13.92
N LEU A 481 -1.41 -5.22 12.84
CA LEU A 481 -2.77 -5.74 12.91
C LEU A 481 -2.80 -7.22 13.32
N PHE A 482 -1.80 -8.00 12.90
CA PHE A 482 -1.70 -9.42 13.19
C PHE A 482 -0.47 -9.75 14.05
N ASN A 483 -0.66 -10.58 15.08
CA ASN A 483 0.39 -11.03 15.99
C ASN A 483 1.36 -12.06 15.37
N ILE A 484 1.04 -12.60 14.19
CA ILE A 484 1.87 -13.55 13.45
C ILE A 484 2.47 -12.91 12.19
N LYS A 485 3.65 -13.39 11.77
CA LYS A 485 4.36 -12.89 10.58
C LYS A 485 3.61 -13.15 9.28
N ASP A 486 3.03 -14.33 9.10
CA ASP A 486 2.24 -14.67 7.91
C ASP A 486 0.79 -15.04 8.25
N PRO A 487 -0.11 -14.06 8.34
CA PRO A 487 -1.55 -14.31 8.51
C PRO A 487 -2.24 -14.79 7.22
N THR A 488 -1.55 -14.76 6.07
CA THR A 488 -2.11 -15.18 4.79
C THR A 488 -2.24 -16.70 4.72
N ALA A 489 -1.30 -17.44 5.29
CA ALA A 489 -1.32 -18.91 5.36
C ALA A 489 -2.44 -19.48 6.27
N SER A 490 -2.93 -18.71 7.25
CA SER A 490 -3.96 -19.17 8.18
C SER A 490 -5.37 -19.08 7.62
N ILE A 491 -6.15 -20.15 7.78
CA ILE A 491 -7.60 -20.18 7.48
C ILE A 491 -8.35 -19.33 8.51
N SER A 492 -8.01 -19.47 9.79
CA SER A 492 -8.59 -18.74 10.93
C SER A 492 -7.78 -17.49 11.28
N PHE A 493 -7.42 -16.70 10.26
CA PHE A 493 -6.55 -15.52 10.43
C PHE A 493 -7.10 -14.47 11.40
N LEU A 494 -8.43 -14.45 11.61
CA LEU A 494 -9.10 -13.56 12.58
C LEU A 494 -8.66 -13.81 14.03
N ASN A 495 -8.25 -15.04 14.37
CA ASN A 495 -7.80 -15.38 15.73
C ASN A 495 -6.47 -14.71 16.11
N TYR A 496 -5.76 -14.13 15.14
CA TYR A 496 -4.45 -13.53 15.33
C TYR A 496 -4.48 -12.00 15.33
N ILE A 497 -5.66 -11.39 15.38
CA ILE A 497 -5.80 -9.94 15.43
C ILE A 497 -5.26 -9.41 16.76
N SER A 498 -4.42 -8.38 16.67
CA SER A 498 -3.89 -7.69 17.84
C SER A 498 -4.93 -6.74 18.44
N THR A 499 -5.22 -6.94 19.73
CA THR A 499 -6.01 -6.00 20.54
C THR A 499 -5.29 -4.67 20.78
N LYS A 500 -3.98 -4.61 20.47
CA LYS A 500 -3.13 -3.41 20.62
C LYS A 500 -2.78 -2.77 19.27
N SER A 501 -3.43 -3.18 18.18
CA SER A 501 -3.19 -2.64 16.82
C SER A 501 -3.50 -1.15 16.68
N LEU A 502 -4.36 -0.62 17.55
CA LEU A 502 -4.61 0.80 17.74
C LEU A 502 -4.80 1.08 19.23
N VAL A 503 -4.01 2.02 19.76
CA VAL A 503 -4.20 2.59 21.09
C VAL A 503 -4.39 4.10 20.94
N ILE A 504 -5.41 4.64 21.59
CA ILE A 504 -5.72 6.07 21.56
C ILE A 504 -5.33 6.70 22.89
N TYR A 505 -4.57 7.79 22.83
CA TYR A 505 -4.21 8.60 24.00
C TYR A 505 -4.75 10.03 23.84
N ILE A 506 -5.14 10.65 24.96
CA ILE A 506 -5.41 12.08 25.01
C ILE A 506 -4.19 12.75 25.66
N GLY A 507 -3.42 13.43 24.83
CA GLY A 507 -2.19 14.09 25.22
C GLY A 507 -2.24 15.60 25.02
N LEU A 508 -1.07 16.21 25.08
CA LEU A 508 -0.88 17.66 24.96
C LEU A 508 0.20 17.97 23.93
N VAL A 509 0.00 19.02 23.15
CA VAL A 509 0.95 19.45 22.10
C VAL A 509 1.21 20.95 22.17
N GLU A 510 2.39 21.38 21.71
CA GLU A 510 2.73 22.79 21.60
C GLU A 510 1.77 23.55 20.65
N ALA A 511 1.55 24.84 20.93
CA ALA A 511 0.62 25.69 20.17
C ALA A 511 0.95 25.79 18.68
N TYR A 512 2.22 25.64 18.31
CA TYR A 512 2.69 25.77 16.93
C TYR A 512 1.99 24.79 15.98
N LEU A 513 1.49 23.66 16.49
CA LEU A 513 0.76 22.70 15.67
C LEU A 513 -0.50 23.27 15.01
N LEU A 514 -1.11 24.33 15.56
CA LEU A 514 -2.26 25.02 14.92
C LEU A 514 -1.91 25.66 13.57
N LYS A 515 -0.62 25.92 13.32
CA LYS A 515 -0.13 26.48 12.05
C LYS A 515 0.15 25.40 11.00
N ILE A 516 0.01 24.12 11.35
CA ILE A 516 0.32 22.98 10.49
C ILE A 516 -0.94 22.49 9.80
N SER A 517 -0.87 22.27 8.48
CA SER A 517 -2.04 21.93 7.70
C SER A 517 -2.46 20.48 7.91
N ILE A 518 -3.75 20.21 7.73
CA ILE A 518 -4.27 18.84 7.71
C ILE A 518 -3.58 18.07 6.57
N GLY A 519 -3.04 16.89 6.88
CA GLY A 519 -2.29 16.06 5.95
C GLY A 519 -0.78 16.27 6.00
N ASP A 520 -0.30 17.32 6.68
CA ASP A 520 1.13 17.54 6.91
C ASP A 520 1.68 16.54 7.94
N ARG A 521 3.01 16.48 7.99
CA ARG A 521 3.78 15.52 8.77
C ARG A 521 4.73 16.25 9.69
N VAL A 522 4.83 15.76 10.91
CA VAL A 522 5.65 16.33 11.97
C VAL A 522 6.41 15.21 12.67
N GLN A 523 7.62 15.51 13.14
CA GLN A 523 8.34 14.65 14.06
C GLN A 523 8.02 15.11 15.49
N VAL A 524 7.32 14.28 16.26
CA VAL A 524 7.18 14.50 17.70
C VAL A 524 8.46 14.02 18.37
N GLU A 525 9.15 14.93 19.05
CA GLU A 525 10.44 14.67 19.69
C GLU A 525 10.37 13.45 20.62
N ARG A 526 11.26 12.47 20.38
CA ARG A 526 11.38 11.18 21.10
C ARG A 526 10.23 10.17 20.93
N GLU A 527 9.14 10.54 20.27
CA GLU A 527 7.97 9.65 20.07
C GLU A 527 7.96 8.99 18.68
N GLY A 528 8.10 9.79 17.63
CA GLY A 528 7.94 9.29 16.25
C GLY A 528 7.47 10.35 15.28
N PHE A 529 7.10 9.90 14.09
CA PHE A 529 6.52 10.74 13.07
C PHE A 529 5.00 10.61 13.07
N PHE A 530 4.32 11.75 12.93
CA PHE A 530 2.87 11.83 12.98
C PHE A 530 2.33 12.61 11.78
N CYS A 531 1.13 12.22 11.33
CA CYS A 531 0.36 12.97 10.34
C CYS A 531 -0.80 13.70 11.03
N VAL A 532 -0.95 14.99 10.72
CA VAL A 532 -2.00 15.85 11.28
C VAL A 532 -3.33 15.56 10.61
N LYS A 533 -4.33 15.19 11.40
CA LYS A 533 -5.73 15.01 10.98
C LYS A 533 -6.62 15.90 11.85
N ALA A 534 -7.66 16.50 11.27
CA ALA A 534 -8.67 17.20 12.06
C ALA A 534 -10.02 16.48 11.97
N VAL A 535 -10.70 16.38 13.12
CA VAL A 535 -12.17 16.26 13.24
C VAL A 535 -12.54 17.02 14.51
N CYS A 536 -13.50 17.94 14.42
CA CYS A 536 -13.97 18.75 15.54
C CYS A 536 -15.17 18.07 16.19
N PHE A 537 -15.00 17.53 17.39
CA PHE A 537 -16.10 17.25 18.31
C PHE A 537 -15.70 17.72 19.71
N SER A 538 -16.54 18.56 20.30
CA SER A 538 -16.65 18.85 21.75
C SER A 538 -15.33 18.74 22.54
N ASN A 539 -14.46 19.75 22.40
CA ASN A 539 -13.23 20.01 23.19
C ASN A 539 -11.92 19.31 22.75
N ILE A 540 -11.89 18.56 21.64
CA ILE A 540 -10.64 18.06 21.03
C ILE A 540 -10.49 18.68 19.63
N THR A 541 -9.38 19.38 19.39
CA THR A 541 -9.14 20.12 18.15
C THR A 541 -8.26 19.38 17.13
N ILE A 542 -7.40 18.46 17.56
CA ILE A 542 -6.37 17.84 16.69
C ILE A 542 -6.25 16.35 16.94
N ILE A 543 -6.21 15.56 15.86
CA ILE A 543 -5.94 14.12 15.87
C ILE A 543 -4.61 13.86 15.16
N LEU A 544 -3.71 13.12 15.78
CA LEU A 544 -2.39 12.77 15.25
C LEU A 544 -2.30 11.27 15.01
N ASN A 545 -2.11 10.87 13.75
CA ASN A 545 -1.86 9.47 13.39
C ASN A 545 -0.37 9.18 13.45
N ARG A 546 0.08 8.23 14.27
CA ARG A 546 1.50 7.83 14.25
C ARG A 546 1.82 7.05 12.97
N ILE A 547 2.76 7.57 12.19
CA ILE A 547 3.24 6.99 10.93
C ILE A 547 4.20 5.84 11.24
N THR A 548 5.27 6.15 11.96
CA THR A 548 6.28 5.18 12.43
C THR A 548 7.02 5.74 13.64
N THR A 549 7.69 4.86 14.38
CA THR A 549 8.56 5.24 15.51
C THR A 549 9.92 5.76 15.01
N LEU A 550 10.70 6.38 15.90
CA LEU A 550 12.05 6.87 15.59
C LEU A 550 13.10 5.75 15.44
N ASN A 551 12.78 4.50 15.82
CA ASN A 551 13.81 3.49 16.06
C ASN A 551 14.48 3.02 14.76
N HIS A 552 15.81 3.06 14.74
CA HIS A 552 16.66 2.68 13.59
C HIS A 552 17.17 1.24 13.70
N SER A 553 16.29 0.27 13.95
CA SER A 553 16.72 -1.14 14.00
C SER A 553 17.21 -1.67 12.64
N LEU A 554 16.79 -1.04 11.53
CA LEU A 554 17.31 -1.30 10.19
C LEU A 554 17.86 0.01 9.60
N ARG A 555 19.09 -0.04 9.08
CA ARG A 555 19.60 0.91 8.07
C ARG A 555 19.43 0.25 6.71
N LEU A 556 18.76 0.90 5.77
CA LEU A 556 18.67 0.39 4.40
C LEU A 556 20.08 0.39 3.78
N PRO A 557 20.43 -0.59 2.92
CA PRO A 557 21.69 -0.56 2.20
C PRO A 557 21.78 0.76 1.41
N HIS A 558 22.83 1.53 1.71
CA HIS A 558 22.99 2.95 1.37
C HIS A 558 22.47 3.33 -0.02
N ILE A 559 21.58 4.33 -0.01
CA ILE A 559 21.38 5.29 -1.11
C ILE A 559 22.75 5.93 -1.38
N ARG A 560 23.47 5.47 -2.41
CA ARG A 560 24.50 6.31 -3.03
C ARG A 560 23.75 7.42 -3.76
N THR A 561 23.49 8.52 -3.06
CA THR A 561 23.24 9.81 -3.70
C THR A 561 24.45 10.10 -4.57
N LYS A 562 24.26 10.10 -5.89
CA LYS A 562 25.08 10.91 -6.78
C LYS A 562 24.37 12.23 -6.96
#